data_AF-A0A9D6NQY5-F1
#
_entry.id   AF-A0A9D6NQY5-F1
#
_cell.length_a   1.000
_cell.length_b   1.000
_cell.length_c   1.000
_cell.angle_alpha   90.00
_cell.angle_beta   90.00
_cell.angle_gamma   90.00
#
_symmetry.space_group_name_H-M   'P 1'
#
loop_
_entity.id
_entity.type
_entity.pdbx_description
1 polymer ?
#
loop_
_entity_poly.entity_id
_entity_poly.type
_entity_poly.pdbx_seq_one_letter_code
_entity_poly.pdbx_strand_id
1 'polypeptide(L)'
;GTAPAMNVQVEFAFSSNGGANFTKIGGPVNAGTIPGSSSTTAATTWRNVSPGSYLIRVTVDPNEHIDESNETNNVLVSTVTVP
;
A
#
# COMPACT_ATOMS: atom_id res chain seq x y z
N GLY A 1 -5.39 -13.65 8.29
CA GLY A 1 -6.28 -14.71 8.79
C GLY A 1 -5.75 -16.09 8.45
N THR A 2 -6.53 -17.14 8.67
CA THR A 2 -6.17 -18.54 8.33
C THR A 2 -6.70 -19.00 6.96
N ALA A 3 -7.63 -18.24 6.37
CA ALA A 3 -8.09 -18.47 5.00
C ALA A 3 -7.10 -17.86 3.99
N PRO A 4 -6.96 -18.45 2.80
CA PRO A 4 -6.20 -17.84 1.72
C PRO A 4 -6.92 -16.60 1.18
N ALA A 5 -6.17 -15.55 0.88
CA ALA A 5 -6.63 -14.37 0.16
C ALA A 5 -6.21 -14.48 -1.32
N MET A 6 -7.09 -14.11 -2.24
CA MET A 6 -6.81 -14.18 -3.68
C MET A 6 -6.89 -12.79 -4.30
N ASN A 7 -6.03 -12.54 -5.27
CA ASN A 7 -6.05 -11.31 -6.08
C ASN A 7 -5.85 -10.04 -5.23
N VAL A 8 -4.99 -10.13 -4.21
CA VAL A 8 -4.75 -9.04 -3.25
C VAL A 8 -4.12 -7.85 -3.98
N GLN A 9 -4.85 -6.73 -4.03
CA GLN A 9 -4.34 -5.49 -4.61
C GLN A 9 -3.68 -4.63 -3.53
N VAL A 10 -2.55 -4.01 -3.86
CA VAL A 10 -1.85 -3.09 -2.97
C VAL A 10 -1.65 -1.76 -3.67
N GLU A 11 -2.14 -0.69 -3.08
CA GLU A 11 -1.93 0.68 -3.58
C GLU A 11 -0.84 1.39 -2.78
N PHE A 12 0.05 2.05 -3.51
CA PHE A 12 1.08 2.92 -2.96
C PHE A 12 0.73 4.36 -3.31
N ALA A 13 0.85 5.28 -2.36
CA ALA A 13 0.59 6.70 -2.59
C ALA A 13 1.53 7.58 -1.76
N PHE A 14 1.78 8.81 -2.19
CA PHE A 14 2.59 9.78 -1.47
C PHE A 14 1.85 11.09 -1.21
N SER A 15 2.25 11.81 -0.16
CA SER A 15 1.83 13.18 0.11
C SER A 15 3.05 14.04 0.40
N SER A 16 3.15 15.20 -0.26
CA SER A 16 4.15 16.21 0.05
C SER A 16 3.68 17.08 1.23
N ASN A 17 4.63 17.51 2.07
CA ASN A 17 4.37 18.44 3.18
C ASN A 17 3.39 17.94 4.27
N GLY A 18 3.21 16.63 4.45
CA GLY A 18 2.40 16.08 5.55
C GLY A 18 0.89 16.34 5.41
N GLY A 19 0.42 16.72 4.22
CA GLY A 19 -1.01 16.93 3.96
C GLY A 19 -1.80 15.61 3.92
N ALA A 20 -3.11 15.69 4.13
CA ALA A 20 -4.01 14.53 4.09
C ALA A 20 -4.29 14.00 2.66
N ASN A 21 -3.86 14.73 1.63
CA ASN A 21 -4.09 14.36 0.23
C ASN A 21 -2.96 13.48 -0.29
N PHE A 22 -3.29 12.25 -0.67
CA PHE A 22 -2.32 11.29 -1.22
C PHE A 22 -2.48 11.16 -2.74
N THR A 23 -1.36 11.14 -3.44
CA THR A 23 -1.25 10.91 -4.89
C THR A 23 -0.67 9.51 -5.14
N LYS A 24 -1.31 8.72 -6.01
CA LYS A 24 -0.89 7.33 -6.27
C LYS A 24 0.50 7.26 -6.91
N ILE A 25 1.30 6.30 -6.46
CA ILE A 25 2.60 5.93 -7.03
C ILE A 25 2.36 4.78 -8.02
N GLY A 26 1.94 5.15 -9.23
CA GLY A 26 1.55 4.19 -10.26
C GLY A 26 0.18 3.56 -10.02
N GLY A 27 -0.04 2.40 -10.63
CA GLY A 27 -1.27 1.62 -10.47
C GLY A 27 -1.21 0.62 -9.30
N PRO A 28 -2.33 -0.05 -8.99
CA PRO A 28 -2.36 -1.09 -7.96
C PRO A 28 -1.44 -2.26 -8.33
N VAL A 29 -0.73 -2.78 -7.34
CA VAL A 29 0.13 -3.96 -7.46
C VAL A 29 -0.67 -5.20 -7.09
N ASN A 30 -0.71 -6.18 -7.98
CA ASN A 30 -1.31 -7.48 -7.68
C ASN A 30 -0.28 -8.35 -6.95
N ALA A 31 -0.52 -8.63 -5.67
CA ALA A 31 0.33 -9.45 -4.83
C ALA A 31 0.01 -10.96 -4.92
N GLY A 32 -0.96 -11.34 -5.76
CA GLY A 32 -1.35 -12.70 -6.07
C GLY A 32 -2.23 -13.34 -5.00
N THR A 33 -2.03 -14.65 -4.81
CA THR A 33 -2.68 -15.44 -3.77
C THR A 33 -1.76 -15.52 -2.56
N ILE A 34 -2.28 -15.14 -1.39
CA ILE A 34 -1.58 -15.24 -0.11
C ILE A 34 -2.23 -16.39 0.67
N PRO A 35 -1.51 -17.49 0.94
CA PRO A 35 -2.02 -18.54 1.81
C PRO A 35 -2.34 -18.01 3.21
N GLY A 36 -3.26 -18.69 3.90
CA GLY A 36 -3.53 -18.40 5.31
C GLY A 36 -2.26 -18.42 6.16
N SER A 37 -2.18 -17.53 7.14
CA SER A 37 -1.03 -17.40 8.04
C SER A 37 0.32 -17.20 7.33
N SER A 38 0.32 -16.69 6.10
CA SER A 38 1.52 -16.35 5.33
C SER A 38 1.59 -14.86 5.01
N SER A 39 2.74 -14.43 4.50
CA SER A 39 2.97 -13.06 4.04
C SER A 39 3.47 -13.05 2.60
N THR A 40 3.26 -11.95 1.90
CA THR A 40 3.82 -11.69 0.57
C THR A 40 4.47 -10.31 0.53
N THR A 41 5.19 -10.02 -0.55
CA THR A 41 5.80 -8.72 -0.81
C THR A 41 5.18 -8.09 -2.05
N ALA A 42 4.68 -6.86 -1.90
CA ALA A 42 4.31 -5.99 -3.01
C ALA A 42 5.34 -4.85 -3.12
N ALA A 43 5.67 -4.45 -4.35
CA ALA A 43 6.62 -3.37 -4.61
C ALA A 43 6.17 -2.54 -5.81
N THR A 44 6.44 -1.24 -5.74
CA THR A 44 6.29 -0.30 -6.86
C THR A 44 7.59 0.49 -7.03
N THR A 45 7.73 1.17 -8.17
CA THR A 45 8.86 2.07 -8.44
C THR A 45 8.37 3.51 -8.56
N TRP A 46 8.86 4.38 -7.67
CA TRP A 46 8.62 5.81 -7.75
C TRP A 46 9.80 6.51 -8.44
N ARG A 47 9.55 7.16 -9.60
CA ARG A 47 10.58 7.76 -10.45
C ARG A 47 10.51 9.28 -10.44
N ASN A 48 11.65 9.92 -10.73
CA ASN A 48 11.79 11.37 -10.90
C ASN A 48 11.30 12.17 -9.67
N VAL A 49 11.64 11.67 -8.48
CA VAL A 49 11.25 12.28 -7.21
C VAL A 49 12.25 13.36 -6.84
N SER A 50 11.76 14.56 -6.56
CA SER A 50 12.61 15.64 -6.05
C SER A 50 13.03 15.37 -4.60
N PRO A 51 14.19 15.90 -4.16
CA PRO A 51 14.56 15.86 -2.74
C PRO A 51 13.48 16.46 -1.85
N GLY A 52 13.24 15.85 -0.69
CA GLY A 52 12.19 16.27 0.23
C GLY A 52 11.71 15.17 1.17
N SER A 53 10.83 15.55 2.10
CA SER A 53 10.16 14.62 3.02
C SER A 53 8.73 14.36 2.56
N TYR A 54 8.35 13.09 2.49
CA TYR A 54 7.08 12.62 1.99
C TYR A 54 6.45 11.64 2.97
N LEU A 55 5.12 11.71 3.11
CA LEU A 55 4.37 10.61 3.69
C LEU A 55 4.10 9.60 2.59
N ILE A 56 4.46 8.34 2.82
CA ILE A 56 4.12 7.20 1.96
C ILE A 56 3.01 6.42 2.65
N ARG A 57 1.90 6.24 1.93
CA ARG A 57 0.78 5.39 2.33
C ARG A 57 0.78 4.12 1.50
N VAL A 58 0.62 3.00 2.18
CA VAL A 58 0.37 1.69 1.57
C VAL A 58 -1.01 1.24 2.04
N THR A 59 -1.87 0.89 1.09
CA THR A 59 -3.21 0.38 1.36
C THR A 59 -3.34 -1.01 0.74
N VAL A 60 -3.60 -2.02 1.57
CA VAL A 60 -3.95 -3.37 1.12
C VAL A 60 -5.45 -3.40 0.81
N ASP A 61 -5.81 -4.06 -0.28
CA ASP A 61 -7.16 -4.17 -0.82
C ASP A 61 -7.96 -2.85 -0.76
N PRO A 62 -7.50 -1.78 -1.46
CA PRO A 62 -8.07 -0.45 -1.34
C PRO A 62 -9.53 -0.34 -1.80
N ASN A 63 -10.07 -1.39 -2.41
CA ASN A 63 -11.44 -1.45 -2.90
C ASN A 63 -12.32 -2.40 -2.06
N GLU A 64 -11.82 -2.93 -0.94
CA GLU A 64 -12.56 -3.80 0.01
C GLU A 64 -13.25 -4.99 -0.71
N HIS A 65 -12.52 -5.66 -1.61
CA HIS A 65 -13.04 -6.83 -2.34
C HIS A 65 -12.87 -8.15 -1.57
N ILE A 66 -11.99 -8.17 -0.57
CA ILE A 66 -11.65 -9.32 0.25
C ILE A 66 -12.14 -9.01 1.66
N ASP A 67 -13.18 -9.70 2.10
CA ASP A 67 -13.66 -9.56 3.48
C ASP A 67 -12.60 -10.12 4.45
N GLU A 68 -11.90 -9.22 5.14
CA GLU A 68 -10.95 -9.53 6.19
C GLU A 68 -11.60 -9.38 7.57
N SER A 69 -10.99 -9.98 8.60
CA SER A 69 -11.51 -9.88 9.97
C SER A 69 -11.46 -8.46 10.54
N ASN A 70 -10.66 -7.59 9.92
CA ASN A 70 -10.48 -6.22 10.37
C ASN A 70 -10.04 -5.34 9.19
N GLU A 71 -10.96 -4.62 8.55
CA GLU A 71 -10.64 -3.72 7.45
C GLU A 71 -9.81 -2.49 7.87
N THR A 72 -9.79 -2.15 9.17
CA THR A 72 -9.18 -0.89 9.62
C THR A 72 -7.65 -0.97 9.75
N ASN A 73 -7.04 -2.16 9.60
CA ASN A 73 -5.60 -2.34 9.72
C ASN A 73 -4.87 -2.44 8.36
N ASN A 74 -5.59 -2.18 7.26
CA ASN A 74 -5.07 -2.29 5.89
C ASN A 74 -4.28 -1.07 5.42
N VAL A 75 -4.17 -0.03 6.25
CA VAL A 75 -3.49 1.22 5.92
C VAL A 75 -2.27 1.43 6.80
N LEU A 76 -1.11 1.54 6.17
CA LEU A 76 0.14 1.97 6.79
C LEU A 76 0.57 3.32 6.21
N VAL A 77 0.96 4.26 7.06
CA VAL A 77 1.57 5.54 6.65
C VAL A 77 2.93 5.69 7.32
N SER A 78 3.96 6.00 6.53
CA SER A 78 5.33 6.20 7.03
C SER A 78 6.01 7.38 6.33
N THR A 79 6.95 8.04 7.01
CA THR A 79 7.71 9.15 6.45
C THR A 79 8.96 8.64 5.74
N VAL A 80 9.19 9.12 4.52
CA VAL A 80 10.39 8.85 3.72
C VAL A 80 11.04 10.17 3.32
N THR A 81 12.36 10.25 3.49
CA THR A 81 13.17 11.41 3.06
C THR A 81 13.99 11.03 1.84
N VAL A 82 13.84 11.79 0.76
CA VAL A 82 14.67 11.71 -0.44
C VAL A 82 15.77 12.77 -0.33
N PRO A 83 17.06 12.39 -0.34
CA PRO A 83 18.18 13.31 -0.22
C PRO A 83 18.40 14.15 -1.48
#